data_AF-A0A930Q7E9-F1
#
_entry.id   AF-A0A930Q7E9-F1
#
_cell.length_a   1.000
_cell.length_b   1.000
_cell.length_c   1.000
_cell.angle_alpha   90.00
_cell.angle_beta   90.00
_cell.angle_gamma   90.00
#
_symmetry.space_group_name_H-M   'P 1'
#
loop_
_entity.id
_entity.type
_entity.pdbx_description
1 polymer ?
#
loop_
_entity_poly.entity_id
_entity_poly.type
_entity_poly.pdbx_seq_one_letter_code
_entity_poly.pdbx_strand_id
1 'polypeptide(L)'
;MQMTLQILSFIQLSDSQKDLIHKSGDCHINCLRPKEAAVHFGQIDVLLGYDAQMDMDAFLPQMPNLKWIHTYSAGVERLLSNENFRRSDILLTNSRGIHGIPMAEHILGTMLSFSRCLIE
;
A
#
# COMPACT_ATOMS: atom_id res chain seq x y z
N MET A 1 19.34 -14.53 -16.13
CA MET A 1 18.11 -15.18 -15.63
C MET A 1 17.24 -14.04 -15.10
N GLN A 2 16.15 -13.67 -15.81
CA GLN A 2 15.26 -12.61 -15.33
C GLN A 2 14.60 -13.10 -14.03
N MET A 3 14.77 -12.36 -12.94
CA MET A 3 14.12 -12.70 -11.66
C MET A 3 12.71 -12.13 -11.66
N THR A 4 11.72 -13.00 -11.52
CA THR A 4 10.29 -12.66 -11.40
C THR A 4 10.04 -11.93 -10.08
N LEU A 5 9.59 -10.67 -10.13
CA LEU A 5 9.32 -9.87 -8.93
C LEU A 5 8.13 -10.45 -8.15
N GLN A 6 8.27 -10.60 -6.84
CA GLN A 6 7.18 -11.02 -5.97
C GLN A 6 6.53 -9.79 -5.32
N ILE A 7 5.27 -9.54 -5.68
CA ILE A 7 4.48 -8.39 -5.22
C ILE A 7 3.40 -8.90 -4.27
N LEU A 8 3.44 -8.42 -3.03
CA LEU A 8 2.38 -8.63 -2.05
C LEU A 8 1.52 -7.36 -1.94
N SER A 9 0.21 -7.51 -2.11
CA SER A 9 -0.74 -6.43 -1.88
C SER A 9 -1.68 -6.79 -0.73
N PHE A 10 -1.82 -5.89 0.25
CA PHE A 10 -2.83 -5.99 1.30
C PHE A 10 -4.22 -5.52 0.86
N ILE A 11 -4.32 -5.01 -0.36
CA ILE A 11 -5.57 -4.63 -1.00
C ILE A 11 -5.82 -5.53 -2.19
N GLN A 12 -7.08 -5.89 -2.41
CA GLN A 12 -7.47 -6.61 -3.60
C GLN A 12 -7.30 -5.72 -4.83
N LEU A 13 -6.42 -6.13 -5.74
CA LEU A 13 -6.27 -5.50 -7.05
C LEU A 13 -7.34 -6.02 -8.00
N SER A 14 -7.95 -5.12 -8.76
CA SER A 14 -8.81 -5.48 -9.89
C SER A 14 -8.01 -6.14 -11.02
N ASP A 15 -8.69 -6.86 -11.90
CA ASP A 15 -8.03 -7.52 -13.04
C ASP A 15 -7.35 -6.50 -13.96
N SER A 16 -7.99 -5.35 -14.20
CA SER A 16 -7.38 -4.26 -14.98
C SER A 16 -6.07 -3.73 -14.38
N GLN A 17 -5.97 -3.65 -13.05
CA GLN A 17 -4.75 -3.23 -12.36
C GLN A 17 -3.67 -4.30 -12.46
N LYS A 18 -4.03 -5.59 -12.28
CA LYS A 18 -3.10 -6.71 -12.46
C LYS A 18 -2.56 -6.77 -13.88
N ASP A 19 -3.41 -6.57 -14.89
CA ASP A 19 -3.00 -6.53 -16.29
C ASP A 19 -2.00 -5.40 -16.57
N LEU A 20 -2.20 -4.21 -15.99
CA LEU A 20 -1.26 -3.11 -16.10
C LEU A 20 0.09 -3.42 -15.44
N ILE A 21 0.08 -4.06 -14.28
CA ILE A 21 1.31 -4.46 -13.59
C ILE A 21 2.05 -5.53 -14.41
N HIS A 22 1.35 -6.55 -14.91
CA HIS A 22 1.95 -7.58 -15.78
C HIS A 22 2.51 -7.03 -17.09
N LYS A 23 1.94 -5.95 -17.64
CA LYS A 23 2.51 -5.25 -18.80
C LYS A 23 3.84 -4.54 -18.49
N SER A 24 4.10 -4.25 -17.21
CA SER A 24 5.31 -3.53 -16.78
C SER A 24 6.53 -4.45 -16.63
N GLY A 25 6.32 -5.77 -16.51
CA GLY A 25 7.39 -6.76 -16.41
C GLY A 25 6.93 -8.09 -15.84
N ASP A 26 7.86 -9.05 -15.76
CA ASP A 26 7.58 -10.36 -15.16
C ASP A 26 7.45 -10.26 -13.63
N CYS A 27 6.25 -10.51 -13.15
CA CYS A 27 5.91 -10.41 -11.73
C CYS A 27 4.85 -11.42 -11.33
N HIS A 28 4.93 -11.90 -10.09
CA HIS A 28 3.88 -12.64 -9.42
C HIS A 28 3.20 -11.75 -8.39
N ILE A 29 1.88 -11.61 -8.49
CA ILE A 29 1.08 -10.74 -7.64
C ILE A 29 0.23 -11.60 -6.72
N ASN A 30 0.41 -11.43 -5.41
CA ASN A 30 -0.42 -12.06 -4.40
C ASN A 30 -1.20 -11.01 -3.60
N CYS A 31 -2.51 -11.15 -3.54
CA CYS A 31 -3.38 -10.25 -2.77
C CYS A 31 -3.87 -11.01 -1.53
N LEU A 32 -3.35 -10.66 -0.36
CA LEU A 32 -3.68 -11.32 0.91
C LEU A 32 -3.98 -10.29 1.96
N ARG A 33 -4.83 -10.61 2.94
CA ARG A 33 -4.96 -9.75 4.12
C ARG A 33 -3.70 -9.88 4.99
N PRO A 34 -3.33 -8.85 5.79
CA PRO A 34 -2.14 -8.91 6.66
C PRO A 34 -2.07 -10.15 7.55
N LYS A 35 -3.23 -10.62 8.05
CA LYS A 35 -3.32 -11.83 8.89
C LYS A 35 -2.98 -13.12 8.14
N GLU A 36 -3.23 -13.18 6.84
CA GLU A 36 -2.98 -14.36 5.98
C GLU A 36 -1.56 -14.33 5.42
N ALA A 37 -0.99 -13.14 5.24
CA ALA A 37 0.33 -12.94 4.67
C ALA A 37 1.49 -13.41 5.56
N ALA A 38 1.26 -13.59 6.87
CA ALA A 38 2.25 -14.03 7.86
C ALA A 38 2.98 -15.33 7.50
N VAL A 39 2.41 -16.14 6.59
CA VAL A 39 2.97 -17.44 6.18
C VAL A 39 3.93 -17.32 4.97
N HIS A 40 3.96 -16.19 4.26
CA HIS A 40 4.59 -16.09 2.93
C HIS A 40 5.57 -14.90 2.75
N PHE A 41 6.20 -14.42 3.82
CA PHE A 41 7.01 -13.19 3.77
C PHE A 41 8.41 -13.33 3.15
N GLY A 42 9.01 -14.53 3.13
CA GLY A 42 10.43 -14.71 2.81
C GLY A 42 10.85 -14.35 1.38
N GLN A 43 9.93 -14.27 0.43
CA GLN A 43 10.23 -14.02 -0.98
C GLN A 43 9.66 -12.70 -1.52
N ILE A 44 9.17 -11.79 -0.67
CA ILE A 44 8.52 -10.56 -1.15
C ILE A 44 9.55 -9.48 -1.51
N ASP A 45 9.47 -8.95 -2.74
CA ASP A 45 10.27 -7.82 -3.20
C ASP A 45 9.55 -6.48 -3.03
N VAL A 46 8.22 -6.48 -3.20
CA VAL A 46 7.37 -5.27 -3.19
C VAL A 46 6.15 -5.47 -2.29
N LEU A 47 5.87 -4.51 -1.43
CA LEU A 47 4.68 -4.49 -0.56
C LEU A 47 3.78 -3.29 -0.87
N LEU A 48 2.51 -3.55 -1.14
CA LEU A 48 1.48 -2.54 -1.40
C LEU A 48 0.42 -2.57 -0.30
N GLY A 49 0.04 -1.42 0.26
CA GLY A 49 -1.00 -1.37 1.30
C GLY A 49 -1.17 -0.01 1.96
N TYR A 50 -1.75 0.01 3.16
CA TYR A 50 -1.77 1.19 4.01
C TYR A 50 -0.74 1.04 5.13
N ASP A 51 -0.13 2.15 5.53
CA ASP A 51 0.81 2.22 6.66
C ASP A 51 0.22 1.61 7.95
N ALA A 52 -1.08 1.75 8.17
CA ALA A 52 -1.78 1.21 9.32
C ALA A 52 -1.76 -0.33 9.42
N GLN A 53 -1.50 -1.02 8.30
CA GLN A 53 -1.48 -2.47 8.17
C GLN A 53 -0.06 -3.05 8.27
N MET A 54 0.96 -2.21 8.25
CA MET A 54 2.37 -2.60 8.12
C MET A 54 3.08 -2.47 9.46
N ASP A 55 3.17 -3.57 10.18
CA ASP A 55 3.98 -3.65 11.41
C ASP A 55 5.44 -3.95 11.01
N MET A 56 6.23 -2.89 10.88
CA MET A 56 7.60 -3.01 10.37
C MET A 56 8.53 -3.77 11.32
N ASP A 57 8.29 -3.77 12.63
CA ASP A 57 9.09 -4.56 13.58
C ASP A 57 8.86 -6.05 13.37
N ALA A 58 7.62 -6.45 13.09
CA ALA A 58 7.29 -7.83 12.76
C ALA A 58 7.74 -8.20 11.33
N PHE A 59 7.62 -7.29 10.36
CA PHE A 59 7.76 -7.61 8.94
C PHE A 59 9.21 -7.57 8.45
N LEU A 60 10.02 -6.59 8.87
CA LEU A 60 11.40 -6.45 8.39
C LEU A 60 12.24 -7.74 8.59
N PRO A 61 12.20 -8.43 9.75
CA PRO A 61 12.94 -9.67 9.93
C PRO A 61 12.46 -10.83 9.03
N GLN A 62 11.21 -10.78 8.59
CA GLN A 62 10.57 -11.85 7.81
C GLN A 62 10.62 -11.61 6.29
N MET A 63 10.94 -10.39 5.86
CA MET A 63 10.95 -9.96 4.46
C MET A 63 12.36 -9.50 4.02
N PRO A 64 13.38 -10.39 4.02
CA PRO A 64 14.76 -10.01 3.76
C PRO A 64 15.02 -9.48 2.34
N ASN A 65 14.11 -9.76 1.40
CA ASN A 65 14.21 -9.34 0.00
C ASN A 65 13.41 -8.07 -0.30
N LEU A 66 12.71 -7.50 0.69
CA LEU A 66 11.85 -6.35 0.49
C LEU A 66 12.69 -5.15 0.06
N LYS A 67 12.35 -4.58 -1.10
CA LYS A 67 13.06 -3.45 -1.70
C LYS A 67 12.17 -2.23 -1.84
N TRP A 68 10.85 -2.42 -1.89
CA TRP A 68 9.91 -1.33 -2.15
C TRP A 68 8.60 -1.49 -1.37
N ILE A 69 8.18 -0.39 -0.72
CA ILE A 69 6.84 -0.23 -0.15
C ILE A 69 6.13 0.92 -0.88
N HIS A 70 4.89 0.66 -1.29
CA HIS A 70 3.97 1.71 -1.74
C HIS A 70 2.76 1.80 -0.81
N THR A 71 2.50 3.00 -0.30
CA THR A 71 1.29 3.28 0.46
C THR A 71 0.20 3.92 -0.41
N TYR A 72 -1.03 3.43 -0.27
CA TYR A 72 -2.19 4.04 -0.94
C TYR A 72 -2.69 5.32 -0.23
N SER A 73 -2.16 5.61 0.95
CA SER A 73 -2.38 6.87 1.68
C SER A 73 -1.51 8.01 1.15
N ALA A 74 -1.85 9.24 1.53
CA ALA A 74 -0.93 10.38 1.40
C ALA A 74 0.08 10.44 2.56
N GLY A 75 -0.35 10.03 3.77
CA GLY A 75 0.49 9.98 4.97
C GLY A 75 1.37 8.72 5.01
N VAL A 76 2.54 8.86 5.61
CA VAL A 76 3.56 7.79 5.79
C VAL A 76 4.19 7.83 7.18
N GLU A 77 3.65 8.63 8.09
CA GLU A 77 4.22 8.96 9.39
C GLU A 77 4.42 7.71 10.25
N ARG A 78 3.48 6.76 10.19
CA ARG A 78 3.58 5.51 10.95
C ARG A 78 4.76 4.66 10.50
N LEU A 79 5.00 4.54 9.19
CA LEU A 79 6.15 3.81 8.67
C LEU A 79 7.45 4.50 9.07
N LEU A 80 7.51 5.83 8.90
CA LEU A 80 8.67 6.63 9.29
C LEU A 80 8.86 6.73 10.81
N SER A 81 7.90 6.35 11.64
CA SER A 81 8.12 6.27 13.09
C SER A 81 9.03 5.11 13.49
N ASN A 82 9.22 4.12 12.60
CA ASN A 82 10.09 2.97 12.85
C ASN A 82 11.55 3.27 12.46
N GLU A 83 12.45 3.24 13.45
CA GLU A 83 13.87 3.57 13.27
C GLU A 83 14.61 2.57 12.37
N ASN A 84 14.28 1.27 12.46
CA ASN A 84 14.92 0.24 11.64
C ASN A 84 14.54 0.42 10.17
N PHE A 85 13.27 0.68 9.90
CA PHE A 85 12.79 0.97 8.56
C PHE A 85 13.44 2.24 7.99
N ARG A 86 13.52 3.32 8.77
CA ARG A 86 14.16 4.58 8.34
C ARG A 86 15.64 4.44 7.98
N ARG A 87 16.34 3.47 8.55
CA ARG A 87 17.75 3.18 8.26
C ARG A 87 17.95 2.12 7.19
N SER A 88 16.87 1.52 6.70
CA SER A 88 16.92 0.53 5.62
C SER A 88 17.03 1.20 4.25
N ASP A 89 17.51 0.45 3.26
CA ASP A 89 17.56 0.88 1.85
C ASP A 89 16.22 0.64 1.11
N ILE A 90 15.13 0.40 1.83
CA ILE A 90 13.82 0.10 1.25
C ILE A 90 13.22 1.40 0.69
N LEU A 91 12.90 1.40 -0.60
CA LEU A 91 12.20 2.51 -1.24
C LEU A 91 10.80 2.66 -0.65
N LEU A 92 10.43 3.88 -0.25
CA LEU A 92 9.08 4.22 0.17
C LEU A 92 8.46 5.20 -0.83
N THR A 93 7.26 4.87 -1.30
CA THR A 93 6.43 5.75 -2.13
C THR A 93 5.02 5.82 -1.56
N ASN A 94 4.28 6.87 -1.89
CA ASN A 94 2.91 7.06 -1.45
C ASN A 94 2.02 7.58 -2.59
N SER A 95 0.73 7.72 -2.30
CA SER A 95 -0.27 8.22 -3.25
C SER A 95 -0.62 9.71 -2.99
N ARG A 96 0.36 10.52 -2.61
CA ARG A 96 0.12 11.96 -2.42
C ARG A 96 -0.38 12.60 -3.72
N GLY A 97 -1.44 13.40 -3.62
CA GLY A 97 -1.98 14.21 -4.73
C GLY A 97 -3.23 13.66 -5.39
N ILE A 98 -3.53 12.36 -5.27
CA ILE A 98 -4.73 11.77 -5.89
C ILE A 98 -6.02 12.06 -5.11
N HIS A 99 -5.89 12.37 -3.82
CA HIS A 99 -7.03 12.52 -2.89
C HIS A 99 -7.65 13.92 -2.88
N GLY A 100 -7.00 14.93 -3.48
CA GLY A 100 -7.40 16.34 -3.35
C GLY A 100 -8.80 16.65 -3.90
N ILE A 101 -9.07 16.25 -5.15
CA ILE A 101 -10.37 16.47 -5.79
C ILE A 101 -11.49 15.69 -5.07
N PRO A 102 -11.37 14.37 -4.84
CA PRO A 102 -12.40 13.62 -4.11
C PRO A 102 -12.70 14.18 -2.72
N MET A 103 -11.68 14.67 -1.99
CA MET A 103 -11.89 15.31 -0.70
C MET A 103 -12.67 16.63 -0.82
N ALA A 104 -12.35 17.47 -1.81
CA ALA A 104 -13.08 18.72 -2.05
C ALA A 104 -14.56 18.44 -2.40
N GLU A 105 -14.82 17.46 -3.26
CA GLU A 105 -16.17 17.03 -3.62
C GLU A 105 -16.93 16.49 -2.40
N HIS A 106 -16.28 15.66 -1.59
CA HIS A 106 -16.87 15.12 -0.37
C HIS A 106 -17.22 16.23 0.64
N ILE A 107 -16.34 17.22 0.83
CA ILE A 107 -16.59 18.36 1.72
C ILE A 107 -17.81 19.15 1.23
N LEU A 108 -17.86 19.50 -0.06
CA LEU A 108 -18.98 20.23 -0.63
C LEU A 108 -20.29 19.44 -0.52
N GLY A 109 -20.26 18.14 -0.85
CA GLY A 109 -21.40 17.24 -0.70
C GLY A 109 -21.89 17.16 0.74
N THR A 110 -20.98 17.11 1.70
CA THR A 110 -21.30 17.07 3.14
C THR A 110 -21.91 18.38 3.62
N MET A 111 -21.33 19.53 3.24
CA MET A 111 -21.87 20.86 3.56
C MET A 111 -23.30 21.02 3.03
N LEU A 112 -23.55 20.61 1.78
CA LEU A 112 -24.89 20.64 1.19
C LEU A 112 -25.85 19.70 1.90
N SER A 113 -25.41 18.47 2.18
CA SER A 113 -26.24 17.46 2.86
C SER A 113 -26.64 17.93 4.25
N PHE A 114 -25.71 18.50 5.01
CA PHE A 114 -25.99 19.11 6.31
C PHE A 114 -26.95 20.29 6.19
N SER A 115 -26.70 21.23 5.27
CA SER A 115 -27.55 22.41 5.06
C SER A 115 -28.98 22.06 4.62
N ARG A 116 -29.19 20.88 4.03
CA ARG A 116 -30.50 20.40 3.56
C ARG A 116 -31.09 19.32 4.47
N CYS A 117 -30.49 19.07 5.64
CA CYS A 117 -30.92 18.07 6.60
C CYS A 117 -31.07 16.66 5.98
N LEU A 118 -30.14 16.28 5.10
CA LEU A 118 -30.08 14.95 4.48
C LEU A 118 -29.25 13.96 5.32
N ILE A 119 -28.46 14.48 6.25
CA ILE A 119 -27.68 13.74 7.24
C ILE A 119 -27.98 14.36 8.61
N GLU A 120 -28.23 13.51 9.60
CA GLU A 120 -28.50 13.89 11.01
C GLU A 120 -27.22 13.87 11.85
#